data_AF-A0A1F9IJA9-F1
#
_entry.id   AF-A0A1F9IJA9-F1
#
_cell.length_a   1.000
_cell.length_b   1.000
_cell.length_c   1.000
_cell.angle_alpha   90.00
_cell.angle_beta   90.00
_cell.angle_gamma   90.00
#
_symmetry.space_group_name_H-M   'P 1'
#
loop_
_entity.id
_entity.type
_entity.pdbx_description
1 polymer ?
#
loop_
_entity_poly.entity_id
_entity_poly.type
_entity_poly.pdbx_seq_one_letter_code
_entity_poly.pdbx_strand_id
1 'polypeptide(L)'
;MEKKKPHYDLATIQADVARLGASAFTKTAMDGGRALGLSTTAMLQVISKLSRKDFYKSMTTHADHKIWQDVYYPTLPSGVELYVKVTYRLQGPPVISFKRRTE
;
A
#
# COMPACT_ATOMS: atom_id res chain seq x y z
N MET A 1 -11.04 -11.44 9.88
CA MET A 1 -10.64 -10.77 11.14
C MET A 1 -9.90 -9.48 10.82
N GLU A 2 -10.04 -8.45 11.65
CA GLU A 2 -9.35 -7.16 11.50
C GLU A 2 -8.75 -6.65 12.83
N LYS A 3 -7.73 -5.79 12.74
CA LYS A 3 -7.06 -5.14 13.88
C LYS A 3 -6.65 -3.69 13.56
N LYS A 4 -6.52 -2.86 14.60
CA LYS A 4 -6.11 -1.44 14.53
C LYS A 4 -4.59 -1.21 14.66
N LYS A 5 -3.80 -2.28 14.58
CA LYS A 5 -2.33 -2.25 14.56
C LYS A 5 -1.83 -2.80 13.22
N PRO A 6 -0.87 -2.15 12.54
CA PRO A 6 -0.30 -2.70 11.33
C PRO A 6 0.29 -4.10 11.59
N HIS A 7 0.19 -4.97 10.59
CA HIS A 7 0.81 -6.28 10.64
C HIS A 7 2.28 -6.19 10.24
N TYR A 8 2.59 -5.37 9.24
CA TYR A 8 3.94 -5.17 8.75
C TYR A 8 4.53 -3.89 9.34
N ASP A 9 5.83 -3.91 9.59
CA ASP A 9 6.54 -2.71 9.98
C ASP A 9 6.63 -1.72 8.80
N LEU A 10 6.29 -0.46 9.04
CA LEU A 10 6.21 0.54 7.98
C LEU A 10 7.60 0.89 7.42
N ALA A 11 8.62 0.92 8.27
CA ALA A 11 9.99 1.19 7.82
C ALA A 11 10.49 0.07 6.91
N THR A 12 10.15 -1.18 7.23
CA THR A 12 10.43 -2.34 6.37
C THR A 12 9.74 -2.23 5.01
N ILE A 13 8.45 -1.86 4.98
CA ILE A 13 7.73 -1.62 3.71
C ILE A 13 8.44 -0.55 2.87
N GLN A 14 8.80 0.58 3.49
CA GLN A 14 9.46 1.69 2.81
C GLN A 14 10.82 1.28 2.24
N ALA A 15 11.62 0.54 3.01
CA ALA A 15 12.93 0.04 2.59
C ALA A 15 12.81 -0.93 1.40
N ASP A 16 11.85 -1.87 1.44
CA ASP A 16 11.63 -2.82 0.35
C ASP A 16 11.18 -2.11 -0.93
N VAL A 17 10.26 -1.16 -0.82
CA VAL A 17 9.77 -0.41 -1.99
C VAL A 17 10.86 0.46 -2.60
N ALA A 18 11.70 1.09 -1.77
CA ALA A 18 12.86 1.83 -2.24
C ALA A 18 13.84 0.92 -3.00
N ARG A 19 14.08 -0.29 -2.49
CA ARG A 19 14.97 -1.29 -3.10
C ARG A 19 14.44 -1.85 -4.42
N LEU A 20 13.14 -2.12 -4.51
CA LEU A 20 12.53 -2.80 -5.65
C LEU A 20 12.05 -1.86 -6.74
N GLY A 21 11.80 -0.59 -6.40
CA GLY A 21 11.23 0.39 -7.31
C GLY A 21 9.88 -0.07 -7.88
N ALA A 22 9.71 0.03 -9.20
CA ALA A 22 8.47 -0.32 -9.89
C ALA A 22 8.02 -1.77 -9.64
N SER A 23 8.96 -2.67 -9.39
CA SER A 23 8.69 -4.11 -9.18
C SER A 23 7.97 -4.43 -7.86
N ALA A 24 7.84 -3.46 -6.93
CA ALA A 24 7.01 -3.60 -5.73
C ALA A 24 5.49 -3.50 -6.04
N PHE A 25 5.12 -3.10 -7.25
CA PHE A 25 3.73 -2.93 -7.66
C PHE A 25 3.32 -4.03 -8.64
N THR A 26 2.14 -4.61 -8.42
CA THR A 26 1.54 -5.48 -9.44
C THR A 26 1.10 -4.65 -10.63
N LYS A 27 0.89 -5.29 -11.79
CA LYS A 27 0.36 -4.62 -12.98
C LYS A 27 -0.92 -3.84 -12.68
N THR A 28 -1.90 -4.47 -12.03
CA THR A 28 -3.16 -3.84 -11.64
C THR A 28 -2.96 -2.66 -10.69
N ALA A 29 -1.96 -2.71 -9.80
CA ALA A 29 -1.63 -1.60 -8.92
C ALA A 29 -1.01 -0.42 -9.66
N MET A 30 -0.11 -0.70 -10.62
CA MET A 30 0.45 0.33 -11.50
C MET A 30 -0.65 0.98 -12.34
N ASP A 31 -1.55 0.18 -12.92
CA ASP A 31 -2.68 0.68 -13.71
C ASP A 31 -3.63 1.52 -12.85
N GLY A 32 -3.90 1.08 -11.61
CA GLY A 32 -4.66 1.85 -10.62
C GLY A 32 -4.01 3.18 -10.27
N GLY A 33 -2.69 3.22 -10.05
CA GLY A 33 -1.96 4.46 -9.81
C GLY A 33 -1.98 5.40 -11.03
N ARG A 34 -1.77 4.87 -12.23
CA ARG A 34 -1.81 5.64 -13.48
C ARG A 34 -3.19 6.23 -13.76
N ALA A 35 -4.26 5.49 -13.48
CA ALA A 35 -5.63 5.99 -13.58
C ALA A 35 -5.92 7.15 -12.60
N LEU A 36 -5.10 7.30 -11.55
CA LEU A 36 -5.14 8.42 -10.61
C LEU A 36 -4.18 9.56 -10.99
N GLY A 37 -3.54 9.48 -12.17
CA GLY A 37 -2.56 10.45 -12.64
C GLY A 37 -1.19 10.31 -11.98
N LEU A 38 -0.93 9.21 -11.25
CA LEU A 38 0.35 8.99 -10.60
C LEU A 38 1.37 8.37 -11.57
N SER A 39 2.51 9.02 -11.71
CA SER A 39 3.70 8.39 -12.30
C SER A 39 4.27 7.33 -11.35
N THR A 40 5.10 6.42 -11.86
CA THR A 40 5.76 5.44 -11.01
C THR A 40 6.57 6.09 -9.88
N THR A 41 7.25 7.20 -10.17
CA THR A 41 7.97 8.00 -9.17
C THR A 41 7.03 8.55 -8.11
N ALA A 42 5.85 9.06 -8.51
CA ALA A 42 4.85 9.54 -7.57
C ALA A 42 4.33 8.41 -6.66
N MET A 43 4.09 7.21 -7.22
CA MET A 43 3.69 6.04 -6.42
C MET A 43 4.75 5.65 -5.38
N LEU A 44 6.03 5.65 -5.76
CA LEU A 44 7.14 5.41 -4.83
C LEU A 44 7.18 6.47 -3.73
N GLN A 45 7.02 7.74 -4.10
CA GLN A 45 6.97 8.84 -3.16
C GLN A 45 5.80 8.72 -2.17
N VAL A 46 4.61 8.30 -2.62
CA VAL A 46 3.47 8.05 -1.73
C VAL A 46 3.84 7.05 -0.64
N ILE A 47 4.46 5.92 -1.00
CA ILE A 47 4.85 4.91 0.00
C ILE A 47 5.95 5.43 0.92
N SER A 48 6.95 6.15 0.38
CA SER A 48 8.04 6.73 1.20
C SER A 48 7.54 7.75 2.24
N LYS A 49 6.39 8.39 1.99
CA LYS A 49 5.79 9.40 2.87
C LYS A 49 4.68 8.87 3.77
N LEU A 50 4.31 7.59 3.62
CA LEU A 50 3.35 6.97 4.53
C LEU A 50 3.81 7.12 5.97
N SER A 51 2.85 7.30 6.86
CA SER A 51 3.07 7.44 8.28
C SER A 51 1.98 6.71 9.08
N ARG A 52 2.16 6.64 10.40
CA ARG A 52 1.22 5.93 11.27
C ARG A 52 -0.20 6.51 11.24
N LYS A 53 -0.35 7.81 10.96
CA LYS A 53 -1.64 8.51 10.87
C LYS A 53 -2.47 8.05 9.68
N ASP A 54 -1.80 7.61 8.62
CA ASP A 54 -2.45 7.17 7.39
C ASP A 54 -2.98 5.75 7.55
N PHE A 55 -2.48 4.98 8.54
CA PHE A 55 -2.92 3.60 8.74
C PHE A 55 -4.38 3.56 9.20
N TYR A 56 -5.19 2.84 8.42
CA TYR A 56 -6.60 2.60 8.72
C TYR A 56 -6.78 1.32 9.53
N LYS A 57 -6.43 0.16 8.92
CA LYS A 57 -6.60 -1.15 9.56
C LYS A 57 -5.72 -2.20 8.91
N SER A 58 -5.57 -3.30 9.61
CA SER A 58 -4.99 -4.53 9.09
C SER A 58 -6.06 -5.61 9.09
N MET A 59 -6.24 -6.31 7.97
CA MET A 59 -7.25 -7.34 7.85
C MET A 59 -6.74 -8.56 7.09
N THR A 60 -7.27 -9.73 7.43
CA THR A 60 -6.99 -10.98 6.70
C THR A 60 -8.13 -11.32 5.74
N THR A 61 -7.88 -12.20 4.77
CA THR A 61 -8.95 -12.74 3.91
C THR A 61 -9.64 -13.93 4.57
N HIS A 62 -10.87 -14.23 4.15
CA HIS A 62 -11.55 -15.46 4.57
C HIS A 62 -10.88 -16.71 4.01
N ALA A 63 -10.32 -16.62 2.80
CA ALA A 63 -9.65 -17.72 2.13
C ALA A 63 -8.34 -18.14 2.82
N ASP A 64 -7.63 -17.19 3.43
CA ASP A 64 -6.41 -17.47 4.18
C ASP A 64 -6.22 -16.46 5.33
N HIS A 65 -6.33 -16.95 6.56
CA HIS A 65 -6.18 -16.16 7.78
C HIS A 65 -4.72 -15.81 8.12
N LYS A 66 -3.75 -16.36 7.37
CA LYS A 66 -2.32 -16.05 7.52
C LYS A 66 -1.89 -14.84 6.68
N ILE A 67 -2.67 -14.46 5.66
CA ILE A 67 -2.33 -13.35 4.77
C ILE A 67 -2.96 -12.06 5.27
N TRP A 68 -2.13 -11.18 5.82
CA TRP A 68 -2.54 -9.88 6.31
C TRP A 68 -2.39 -8.79 5.26
N GLN A 69 -3.35 -7.86 5.25
CA GLN A 69 -3.39 -6.71 4.36
C GLN A 69 -3.44 -5.46 5.23
N ASP A 70 -2.36 -4.67 5.21
CA ASP A 70 -2.34 -3.37 5.85
C ASP A 70 -2.89 -2.32 4.89
N VAL A 71 -3.86 -1.54 5.37
CA VAL A 71 -4.58 -0.53 4.60
C VAL A 71 -4.24 0.86 5.14
N TYR A 72 -3.87 1.76 4.23
CA TYR A 72 -3.53 3.14 4.52
C TYR A 72 -4.32 4.11 3.64
N TYR A 73 -4.64 5.28 4.18
CA TYR A 73 -5.32 6.40 3.53
C TYR A 73 -4.46 7.67 3.50
N PRO A 74 -3.37 7.70 2.71
CA PRO A 74 -2.64 8.93 2.51
C PRO A 74 -3.45 9.92 1.64
N THR A 75 -3.40 11.19 2.03
CA THR A 75 -3.92 12.29 1.22
C THR A 75 -2.80 12.87 0.36
N LEU A 76 -3.02 12.92 -0.95
CA LEU A 76 -2.10 13.58 -1.88
C LEU A 76 -2.13 15.10 -1.70
N PRO A 77 -1.09 15.83 -2.12
CA PRO A 77 -1.12 17.30 -2.15
C PRO A 77 -2.29 17.89 -2.96
N SER A 78 -2.82 17.14 -3.92
CA SER A 78 -4.03 17.50 -4.68
C SER A 78 -5.34 17.38 -3.89
N GLY A 79 -5.30 16.94 -2.63
CA GLY A 79 -6.49 16.67 -1.80
C GLY A 79 -7.13 15.30 -2.06
N VAL A 80 -6.64 14.53 -3.03
CA VAL A 80 -7.16 13.18 -3.31
C VAL A 80 -6.72 12.20 -2.24
N GLU A 81 -7.68 11.57 -1.57
CA GLU A 81 -7.41 10.45 -0.67
C GLU A 81 -7.25 9.13 -1.46
N LEU A 82 -6.18 8.41 -1.14
CA LEU A 82 -5.88 7.13 -1.75
C LEU A 82 -6.29 5.99 -0.81
N TYR A 83 -6.69 4.87 -1.39
CA TYR A 83 -6.71 3.57 -0.75
C TYR A 83 -5.44 2.84 -1.12
N VAL A 84 -4.50 2.72 -0.18
CA VAL A 84 -3.24 2.00 -0.35
C VAL A 84 -3.30 0.71 0.43
N LYS A 85 -3.00 -0.42 -0.22
CA LYS A 85 -3.00 -1.73 0.42
C LYS A 85 -1.66 -2.42 0.25
N VAL A 86 -1.11 -2.92 1.34
CA VAL A 86 0.18 -3.61 1.39
C VAL A 86 -0.04 -5.05 1.86
N THR A 87 0.57 -6.01 1.19
CA THR A 87 0.48 -7.43 1.53
C THR A 87 1.81 -8.10 1.22
N TYR A 88 2.38 -8.85 2.16
CA TYR A 88 3.52 -9.72 1.87
C TYR A 88 3.05 -11.13 1.52
N ARG A 89 3.77 -11.75 0.58
CA ARG A 89 3.68 -13.19 0.29
C ARG A 89 4.92 -13.87 0.90
N LEU A 90 4.87 -15.20 1.10
CA LEU A 90 5.98 -15.98 1.67
C LEU A 90 7.31 -15.60 1.01
N GLN A 91 8.24 -15.07 1.82
CA GLN A 91 9.60 -14.65 1.43
C GLN A 91 9.69 -13.75 0.18
N GLY A 92 8.62 -13.02 -0.13
CA GLY A 92 8.52 -12.20 -1.32
C GLY A 92 8.52 -10.70 -1.02
N PRO A 93 8.73 -9.86 -2.05
CA PRO A 93 8.56 -8.42 -1.94
C PRO A 93 7.13 -8.04 -1.51
N PRO A 94 6.92 -6.86 -0.92
CA PRO A 94 5.58 -6.35 -0.67
C PRO A 94 4.82 -6.22 -2.01
N VAL A 95 3.57 -6.63 -2.00
CA VAL A 95 2.60 -6.35 -3.07
C VAL A 95 1.78 -5.15 -2.63
N ILE A 96 1.90 -4.05 -3.38
CA ILE A 96 1.19 -2.80 -3.08
C ILE A 96 0.13 -2.52 -4.14
N SER A 97 -1.03 -2.03 -3.72
CA SER A 97 -2.15 -1.61 -4.58
C SER A 97 -2.57 -0.18 -4.27
N PHE A 98 -2.85 0.61 -5.31
CA PHE A 98 -3.46 1.94 -5.23
C PHE A 98 -4.87 1.92 -5.81
N LYS A 99 -5.81 2.57 -5.12
CA LYS A 99 -7.14 2.91 -5.63
C LYS A 99 -7.51 4.31 -5.14
N ARG A 100 -8.46 4.97 -5.80
CA ARG A 100 -9.12 6.13 -5.19
C ARG A 100 -9.90 5.66 -3.99
N ARG A 101 -9.87 6.40 -2.88
CA ARG A 101 -10.87 6.22 -1.84
C ARG A 101 -12.15 6.91 -2.33
N THR A 102 -13.13 6.13 -2.74
CA THR A 102 -14.50 6.61 -2.93
C THR A 102 -15.21 6.48 -1.59
N GLU A 103 -16.03 7.47 -1.25
CA GLU A 103 -16.90 7.43 -0.06
C GLU A 103 -17.76 6.16 0.00
#